data_AF-A0A356IMG7-F1
#
_entry.id   AF-A0A356IMG7-F1
#
_cell.length_a   1.000
_cell.length_b   1.000
_cell.length_c   1.000
_cell.angle_alpha   90.00
_cell.angle_beta   90.00
_cell.angle_gamma   90.00
#
_symmetry.space_group_name_H-M   'P 1'
#
loop_
_entity.id
_entity.type
_entity.pdbx_description
1 polymer ?
#
loop_
_entity_poly.entity_id
_entity_poly.type
_entity_poly.pdbx_seq_one_letter_code
_entity_poly.pdbx_strand_id
1 'polypeptide(L)'
;MLRLSALSLAVAGAMAVAPTAANAEVSASVGVANMYLWRGYDLGNGDAQVSGDLSYSNSGFYTGVWAASGDSAAGQEYDLYVGYGAEFGGVSIDLSVWNYMYPSAPEGNDQILDDFGGLSEAILSIGFAGFSVTAYDNIAGGSGYEYYTLAYGYEAFSILVGKHDNIGGPDDNGIYQPAEDVTHVDLSYAYNDNLSFTVSQQVDNEDDDDPKVVVSYSLPIDM
;
A
#
# COMPACT_ATOMS: atom_id res chain seq x y z
N MET A 1 21.21 -24.21 3.98
CA MET A 1 21.17 -22.89 3.33
C MET A 1 19.70 -22.57 3.12
N LEU A 2 19.08 -21.89 4.07
CA LEU A 2 17.68 -21.47 3.94
C LEU A 2 17.66 -20.27 3.00
N ARG A 3 17.07 -20.42 1.81
CA ARG A 3 16.65 -19.28 1.00
C ARG A 3 15.42 -18.73 1.71
N LEU A 4 15.53 -17.58 2.37
CA LEU A 4 14.36 -16.79 2.71
C LEU A 4 13.82 -16.29 1.36
N SER A 5 12.91 -17.05 0.76
CA SER A 5 12.07 -16.53 -0.31
C SER A 5 11.35 -15.31 0.26
N ALA A 6 11.47 -14.19 -0.42
CA ALA A 6 10.75 -12.98 -0.10
C ALA A 6 9.27 -13.32 0.03
N LEU A 7 8.72 -13.23 1.23
CA LEU A 7 7.28 -13.21 1.39
C LEU A 7 6.82 -11.89 0.77
N SER A 8 6.35 -11.96 -0.47
CA SER A 8 5.57 -10.89 -1.09
C SER A 8 4.20 -10.85 -0.40
N LEU A 9 4.17 -10.31 0.82
CA LEU A 9 2.94 -9.89 1.45
C LEU A 9 2.44 -8.67 0.69
N ALA A 10 1.64 -8.92 -0.35
CA ALA A 10 0.79 -7.93 -0.97
C ALA A 10 -0.32 -7.54 0.02
N VAL A 11 0.05 -6.78 1.04
CA VAL A 11 -0.86 -5.79 1.65
C VAL A 11 -0.72 -4.55 0.77
N ALA A 12 -1.84 -4.00 0.28
CA ALA A 12 -1.93 -2.98 -0.75
C ALA A 12 -1.28 -1.62 -0.38
N GLY A 13 0.03 -1.60 -0.12
CA GLY A 13 0.76 -0.40 0.27
C GLY A 13 2.25 -0.56 0.55
N ALA A 14 2.84 -1.76 0.48
CA ALA A 14 4.30 -1.92 0.52
C ALA A 14 4.71 -3.18 -0.24
N MET A 15 4.97 -3.03 -1.54
CA MET A 15 5.74 -4.03 -2.28
C MET A 15 7.15 -4.08 -1.68
N ALA A 16 7.40 -5.01 -0.76
CA ALA A 16 8.75 -5.33 -0.33
C ALA A 16 9.47 -6.03 -1.49
N VAL A 17 10.07 -5.25 -2.39
CA VAL A 17 10.94 -5.78 -3.44
C VAL A 17 12.20 -6.30 -2.77
N ALA A 18 12.30 -7.62 -2.62
CA ALA A 18 13.56 -8.23 -2.20
C ALA A 18 14.62 -7.95 -3.28
N PRO A 19 15.86 -7.60 -2.91
CA PRO A 19 16.90 -7.33 -3.88
C PRO A 19 17.27 -8.62 -4.63
N THR A 20 16.77 -8.76 -5.86
CA THR A 20 17.24 -9.75 -6.83
C THR A 20 18.42 -9.18 -7.64
N ALA A 21 19.30 -10.07 -8.06
CA ALA A 21 20.68 -9.78 -8.41
C ALA A 21 20.87 -9.19 -9.82
N ALA A 22 21.57 -8.06 -9.90
CA ALA A 22 22.47 -7.62 -10.99
C ALA A 22 22.04 -7.72 -12.47
N ASN A 23 20.75 -7.92 -12.76
CA ASN A 23 20.18 -7.76 -14.09
C ASN A 23 18.97 -6.82 -14.03
N ALA A 24 18.70 -6.16 -15.15
CA ALA A 24 17.43 -5.51 -15.36
C ALA A 24 16.34 -6.60 -15.41
N GLU A 25 15.41 -6.57 -14.45
CA GLU A 25 14.31 -7.53 -14.37
C GLU A 25 13.00 -6.80 -14.68
N VAL A 26 12.24 -7.34 -15.65
CA VAL A 26 10.85 -6.95 -15.89
C VAL A 26 9.98 -8.02 -15.23
N SER A 27 9.11 -7.59 -14.33
CA SER A 27 8.14 -8.43 -13.64
C SER A 27 6.73 -7.96 -13.93
N ALA A 28 5.80 -8.90 -14.06
CA ALA A 28 4.39 -8.61 -14.23
C ALA A 28 3.56 -9.58 -13.39
N SER A 29 2.40 -9.12 -12.91
CA SER A 29 1.46 -9.97 -12.18
C SER A 29 0.02 -9.50 -12.35
N VAL A 30 -0.92 -10.39 -12.07
CA VAL A 30 -2.35 -10.07 -11.90
C VAL A 30 -2.83 -10.58 -10.56
N GLY A 31 -3.68 -9.81 -9.89
CA GLY A 31 -4.21 -10.11 -8.56
C GLY A 31 -5.73 -10.11 -8.54
N VAL A 32 -6.31 -10.91 -7.64
CA VAL A 32 -7.72 -10.85 -7.27
C VAL A 32 -7.87 -10.92 -5.75
N ALA A 33 -8.78 -10.13 -5.20
CA ALA A 33 -9.16 -10.17 -3.79
C ALA A 33 -10.67 -10.04 -3.64
N ASN A 34 -11.22 -10.55 -2.54
CA ASN A 34 -12.67 -10.40 -2.26
C ASN A 34 -13.07 -8.99 -1.81
N MET A 35 -12.10 -8.10 -1.54
CA MET A 35 -12.31 -6.70 -1.18
C MET A 35 -11.05 -5.88 -1.47
N TYR A 36 -11.19 -4.56 -1.59
CA TYR A 36 -10.04 -3.65 -1.68
C TYR A 36 -9.68 -3.12 -0.29
N LEU A 37 -8.89 -3.90 0.45
CA LEU A 37 -8.35 -3.48 1.75
C LEU A 37 -7.17 -2.51 1.55
N TRP A 38 -7.36 -1.23 1.87
CA TRP A 38 -6.36 -0.18 1.83
C TRP A 38 -6.18 0.43 3.22
N ARG A 39 -5.05 0.16 3.88
CA ARG A 39 -4.65 0.77 5.16
C ARG A 39 -5.77 0.76 6.22
N GLY A 40 -6.44 -0.39 6.37
CA GLY A 40 -7.54 -0.57 7.33
C GLY A 40 -8.94 -0.17 6.82
N TYR A 41 -9.06 0.39 5.62
CA TYR A 41 -10.34 0.70 4.96
C TYR A 41 -10.68 -0.33 3.89
N ASP A 42 -11.97 -0.64 3.72
CA ASP A 42 -12.47 -1.35 2.55
C ASP A 42 -12.96 -0.33 1.52
N LEU A 43 -12.12 -0.04 0.54
CA LEU A 43 -12.43 0.93 -0.53
C LEU A 43 -13.44 0.37 -1.54
N GLY A 44 -13.54 -0.95 -1.63
CA GLY A 44 -14.48 -1.64 -2.52
C GLY A 44 -15.89 -1.70 -1.98
N ASN A 45 -16.13 -1.36 -0.70
CA ASN A 45 -17.42 -1.49 -0.04
C ASN A 45 -18.06 -2.89 -0.25
N GLY A 46 -17.25 -3.93 -0.06
CA GLY A 46 -17.63 -5.33 -0.28
C GLY A 46 -17.48 -5.86 -1.71
N ASP A 47 -17.14 -5.01 -2.69
CA ASP A 47 -16.86 -5.45 -4.06
C ASP A 47 -15.46 -6.06 -4.18
N ALA A 48 -15.35 -7.11 -5.00
CA ALA A 48 -14.08 -7.75 -5.29
C ALA A 48 -13.14 -6.83 -6.07
N GLN A 49 -11.84 -6.91 -5.74
CA GLN A 49 -10.79 -6.17 -6.43
C GLN A 49 -10.09 -7.07 -7.46
N VAL A 50 -9.82 -6.53 -8.64
CA VAL A 50 -8.88 -7.09 -9.61
C VAL A 50 -7.76 -6.08 -9.83
N SER A 51 -6.51 -6.54 -9.84
CA SER A 51 -5.34 -5.67 -10.02
C SER A 51 -4.31 -6.27 -10.97
N GLY A 52 -3.41 -5.41 -11.45
CA GLY A 52 -2.24 -5.79 -12.24
C GLY A 52 -1.04 -4.90 -11.91
N ASP A 53 0.15 -5.49 -12.00
CA ASP A 53 1.42 -4.78 -11.82
C ASP A 53 2.34 -5.06 -13.03
N LEU A 54 3.08 -4.02 -13.44
CA LEU A 54 4.21 -4.15 -14.34
C LEU A 54 5.36 -3.29 -13.80
N SER A 55 6.48 -3.93 -13.52
CA SER A 55 7.64 -3.31 -12.88
C SER A 55 8.93 -3.60 -13.65
N TYR A 56 9.84 -2.63 -13.59
CA TYR A 56 11.22 -2.75 -13.99
C TYR A 56 12.11 -2.46 -12.79
N SER A 57 13.12 -3.29 -12.55
CA SER A 57 14.13 -3.04 -11.51
C SER A 57 15.55 -3.30 -12.00
N ASN A 58 16.51 -2.55 -11.47
CA ASN A 58 17.93 -2.75 -11.71
C ASN A 58 18.78 -2.12 -10.60
N SER A 59 19.61 -2.92 -9.93
CA SER A 59 20.63 -2.44 -8.98
C SER A 59 20.09 -1.49 -7.90
N GLY A 60 18.93 -1.85 -7.35
CA GLY A 60 18.22 -1.09 -6.31
C GLY A 60 17.20 -0.10 -6.86
N PHE A 61 17.41 0.45 -8.07
CA PHE A 61 16.41 1.29 -8.72
C PHE A 61 15.22 0.44 -9.19
N TYR A 62 14.01 0.97 -9.05
CA TYR A 62 12.81 0.40 -9.67
C TYR A 62 11.81 1.46 -10.09
N THR A 63 10.94 1.11 -11.03
CA THR A 63 9.80 1.89 -11.46
C THR A 63 8.74 0.97 -12.05
N GLY A 64 7.48 1.39 -12.02
CA GLY A 64 6.41 0.56 -12.55
C GLY A 64 5.08 1.28 -12.61
N VAL A 65 4.09 0.49 -13.01
CA VAL A 65 2.68 0.86 -12.98
C VAL A 65 1.91 -0.24 -12.27
N TRP A 66 1.02 0.18 -11.38
CA TRP A 66 -0.02 -0.66 -10.81
C TRP A 66 -1.37 -0.15 -11.28
N ALA A 67 -2.35 -1.03 -11.47
CA ALA A 67 -3.72 -0.63 -11.80
C ALA A 67 -4.72 -1.61 -11.20
N ALA A 68 -5.90 -1.12 -10.82
CA ALA A 68 -6.96 -1.96 -10.28
C ALA A 68 -8.36 -1.55 -10.73
N SER A 69 -9.34 -2.44 -10.52
CA SER A 69 -10.77 -2.13 -10.63
C SER A 69 -11.17 -0.92 -9.77
N GLY A 70 -10.40 -0.63 -8.73
CA GLY A 70 -10.40 0.64 -8.00
C GLY A 70 -11.38 0.70 -6.83
N ASP A 71 -11.68 1.92 -6.44
CA ASP A 71 -12.47 2.31 -5.27
C ASP A 71 -13.95 2.53 -5.65
N SER A 72 -14.87 2.22 -4.72
CA SER A 72 -16.31 2.33 -4.95
C SER A 72 -16.83 3.77 -5.10
N ALA A 73 -16.11 4.75 -4.57
CA ALA A 73 -16.36 6.19 -4.66
C ALA A 73 -15.52 6.89 -5.76
N ALA A 74 -14.26 6.51 -5.96
CA ALA A 74 -13.34 7.16 -6.90
C ALA A 74 -13.19 6.42 -8.25
N GLY A 75 -13.71 5.19 -8.36
CA GLY A 75 -13.63 4.38 -9.57
C GLY A 75 -12.25 3.76 -9.79
N GLN A 76 -11.94 3.43 -11.04
CA GLN A 76 -10.67 2.80 -11.42
C GLN A 76 -9.46 3.65 -11.00
N GLU A 77 -8.43 2.98 -10.50
CA GLU A 77 -7.17 3.55 -10.07
C GLU A 77 -6.00 2.98 -10.88
N TYR A 78 -5.02 3.83 -11.20
CA TYR A 78 -3.68 3.38 -11.54
C TYR A 78 -2.63 4.23 -10.86
N ASP A 79 -1.51 3.61 -10.53
CA ASP A 79 -0.41 4.24 -9.81
C ASP A 79 0.85 4.19 -10.64
N LEU A 80 1.61 5.27 -10.60
CA LEU A 80 2.96 5.34 -11.16
C LEU A 80 3.94 5.50 -10.02
N TYR A 81 4.98 4.67 -10.02
CA TYR A 81 5.97 4.70 -8.95
C TYR A 81 7.39 4.61 -9.46
N VAL A 82 8.29 5.18 -8.66
CA VAL A 82 9.73 5.08 -8.82
C VAL A 82 10.39 5.07 -7.45
N GLY A 83 11.43 4.26 -7.28
CA GLY A 83 12.12 4.17 -6.00
C GLY A 83 13.53 3.60 -6.11
N TYR A 84 14.18 3.58 -4.96
CA TYR A 84 15.49 3.00 -4.78
C TYR A 84 15.58 2.26 -3.43
N GLY A 85 15.81 0.95 -3.51
CA GLY A 85 16.05 0.08 -2.37
C GLY A 85 17.52 -0.31 -2.24
N ALA A 86 18.02 -0.37 -1.01
CA ALA A 86 19.36 -0.83 -0.69
C ALA A 86 19.42 -1.61 0.63
N GLU A 87 20.40 -2.51 0.75
CA GLU A 87 20.64 -3.26 1.97
C GLU A 87 22.09 -3.09 2.43
N PHE A 88 22.28 -2.77 3.71
CA PHE A 88 23.59 -2.61 4.34
C PHE A 88 23.61 -3.35 5.68
N GLY A 89 24.38 -4.44 5.75
CA GLY A 89 24.56 -5.18 7.00
C GLY A 89 23.25 -5.78 7.55
N GLY A 90 22.32 -6.19 6.67
CA GLY A 90 21.02 -6.74 7.04
C GLY A 90 19.94 -5.71 7.38
N VAL A 91 20.26 -4.41 7.32
CA VAL A 91 19.27 -3.32 7.36
C VAL A 91 18.88 -2.99 5.92
N SER A 92 17.59 -3.07 5.60
CA SER A 92 17.03 -2.61 4.33
C SER A 92 16.54 -1.17 4.48
N ILE A 93 16.77 -0.35 3.45
CA ILE A 93 16.23 1.01 3.33
C ILE A 93 15.63 1.12 1.94
N ASP A 94 14.40 1.62 1.86
CA ASP A 94 13.69 1.88 0.62
C ASP A 94 13.13 3.30 0.63
N LEU A 95 13.37 4.05 -0.45
CA LEU A 95 12.77 5.36 -0.68
C LEU A 95 12.06 5.35 -2.03
N SER A 96 10.78 5.68 -2.05
CA SER A 96 9.99 5.78 -3.28
C SER A 96 9.10 7.00 -3.33
N VAL A 97 8.65 7.32 -4.54
CA VAL A 97 7.61 8.29 -4.82
C VAL A 97 6.54 7.60 -5.64
N TRP A 98 5.29 7.78 -5.23
CA TRP A 98 4.10 7.23 -5.86
C TRP A 98 3.20 8.38 -6.28
N ASN A 99 2.58 8.25 -7.45
CA ASN A 99 1.50 9.11 -7.89
C ASN A 99 0.28 8.23 -8.18
N TYR A 100 -0.81 8.54 -7.50
CA TYR A 100 -2.07 7.84 -7.58
C TYR A 100 -2.99 8.60 -8.53
N MET A 101 -3.65 7.89 -9.45
CA MET A 101 -4.48 8.47 -10.49
C MET A 101 -5.84 7.80 -10.51
N TYR A 102 -6.90 8.61 -10.49
CA TYR A 102 -8.28 8.15 -10.51
C TYR A 102 -9.05 8.79 -11.67
N PRO A 103 -8.94 8.28 -12.91
CA PRO A 103 -9.50 8.92 -14.11
C PRO A 103 -11.03 8.96 -14.15
N SER A 104 -11.69 8.23 -13.26
CA SER A 104 -13.15 8.16 -13.15
C SER A 104 -13.68 8.81 -11.87
N ALA A 105 -12.82 9.49 -11.11
CA ALA A 105 -13.23 10.19 -9.89
C ALA A 105 -14.30 11.25 -10.23
N PRO A 106 -15.40 11.33 -9.48
CA PRO A 106 -16.41 12.35 -9.71
C PRO A 106 -15.82 13.77 -9.59
N GLU A 107 -16.13 14.64 -10.56
CA GLU A 107 -15.82 16.06 -10.47
C GLU A 107 -16.54 16.67 -9.24
N GLY A 108 -15.79 17.32 -8.34
CA GLY A 108 -16.37 18.09 -7.22
C GLY A 108 -15.77 17.83 -5.83
N ASN A 109 -14.81 16.92 -5.67
CA ASN A 109 -13.95 16.91 -4.49
C ASN A 109 -12.87 17.98 -4.65
N ASP A 110 -12.53 18.70 -3.57
CA ASP A 110 -11.43 19.67 -3.55
C ASP A 110 -10.04 19.02 -3.77
N GLN A 111 -10.00 17.69 -3.92
CA GLN A 111 -8.83 16.89 -4.26
C GLN A 111 -8.79 16.70 -5.78
N ILE A 112 -7.70 17.15 -6.41
CA ILE A 112 -7.44 16.86 -7.81
C ILE A 112 -6.85 15.43 -7.87
N LEU A 113 -7.67 14.45 -8.25
CA LEU A 113 -7.28 13.02 -8.23
C LEU A 113 -6.99 12.45 -9.63
N ASP A 114 -7.32 13.20 -10.68
CA ASP A 114 -7.19 12.79 -12.08
C ASP A 114 -6.06 13.53 -12.83
N ASP A 115 -5.39 14.49 -12.18
CA ASP A 115 -4.16 15.12 -12.69
C ASP A 115 -2.90 14.49 -12.09
N PHE A 116 -1.86 14.39 -12.93
CA PHE A 116 -0.55 13.93 -12.50
C PHE A 116 0.01 14.82 -11.39
N GLY A 117 0.38 14.22 -10.27
CA GLY A 117 0.85 14.93 -9.08
C GLY A 117 -0.25 15.49 -8.19
N GLY A 118 -1.53 15.27 -8.53
CA GLY A 118 -2.67 15.68 -7.73
C GLY A 118 -2.82 14.89 -6.43
N LEU A 119 -2.42 13.61 -6.45
CA LEU A 119 -2.19 12.78 -5.27
C LEU A 119 -0.85 12.05 -5.42
N SER A 120 0.11 12.38 -4.56
CA SER A 120 1.44 11.79 -4.59
C SER A 120 2.01 11.64 -3.19
N GLU A 121 2.73 10.56 -2.95
CA GLU A 121 3.38 10.28 -1.67
C GLU A 121 4.87 10.05 -1.85
N ALA A 122 5.67 10.56 -0.92
CA ALA A 122 7.02 10.08 -0.66
C ALA A 122 6.96 9.02 0.44
N ILE A 123 7.61 7.89 0.24
CA ILE A 123 7.55 6.74 1.15
C ILE A 123 8.97 6.33 1.52
N LEU A 124 9.24 6.26 2.83
CA LEU A 124 10.51 5.76 3.38
C LEU A 124 10.26 4.54 4.25
N SER A 125 10.87 3.41 3.91
CA SER A 125 10.83 2.18 4.69
C SER A 125 12.21 1.80 5.21
N ILE A 126 12.27 1.34 6.46
CA ILE A 126 13.47 0.77 7.08
C ILE A 126 13.12 -0.59 7.66
N GLY A 127 13.88 -1.62 7.30
CA GLY A 127 13.65 -2.99 7.75
C GLY A 127 14.88 -3.63 8.40
N PHE A 128 14.65 -4.52 9.35
CA PHE A 128 15.69 -5.33 9.97
C PHE A 128 15.10 -6.59 10.63
N ALA A 129 15.67 -7.76 10.31
CA ALA A 129 15.35 -9.04 10.97
C ALA A 129 13.84 -9.35 11.07
N GLY A 130 13.10 -9.09 9.99
CA GLY A 130 11.65 -9.32 9.89
C GLY A 130 10.79 -8.17 10.40
N PHE A 131 11.37 -7.17 11.06
CA PHE A 131 10.68 -5.92 11.39
C PHE A 131 10.79 -4.91 10.24
N SER A 132 9.77 -4.08 10.08
CA SER A 132 9.83 -2.88 9.23
C SER A 132 9.06 -1.72 9.85
N VAL A 133 9.56 -0.51 9.62
CA VAL A 133 8.85 0.75 9.88
C VAL A 133 8.79 1.52 8.57
N THR A 134 7.62 2.04 8.22
CA THR A 134 7.44 2.84 7.02
C THR A 134 6.71 4.13 7.35
N ALA A 135 7.14 5.24 6.74
CA ALA A 135 6.45 6.52 6.78
C ALA A 135 6.04 6.91 5.35
N TYR A 136 4.84 7.44 5.22
CA TYR A 136 4.21 7.89 3.99
C TYR A 136 3.85 9.35 4.20
N ASP A 137 4.33 10.23 3.32
CA ASP A 137 4.10 11.67 3.39
C ASP A 137 3.47 12.13 2.08
N ASN A 138 2.29 12.76 2.17
CA ASN A 138 1.64 13.36 1.01
C ASN A 138 2.42 14.61 0.56
N ILE A 139 2.98 14.54 -0.63
CA ILE A 139 3.79 15.61 -1.23
C ILE A 139 3.03 16.39 -2.31
N ALA A 140 1.75 16.11 -2.52
CA ALA A 140 0.87 16.90 -3.38
C ALA A 140 0.39 18.17 -2.65
N GLY A 141 0.11 19.24 -3.40
CA GLY A 141 -0.03 20.62 -2.89
C GLY A 141 -1.22 20.95 -1.98
N GLY A 142 -1.95 19.94 -1.47
CA GLY A 142 -2.97 20.09 -0.44
C GLY A 142 -2.51 19.43 0.86
N SER A 143 -2.62 20.12 2.00
CA SER A 143 -2.40 19.50 3.32
C SER A 143 -3.24 18.23 3.46
N GLY A 144 -2.82 17.13 4.11
CA GLY A 144 -1.66 16.90 4.94
C GLY A 144 -1.99 15.63 5.73
N TYR A 145 -1.91 14.48 5.08
CA TYR A 145 -2.02 13.21 5.79
C TYR A 145 -0.68 12.51 5.71
N GLU A 146 -0.26 12.03 6.86
CA GLU A 146 0.86 11.13 6.98
C GLU A 146 0.28 9.76 7.34
N TYR A 147 0.94 8.70 6.89
CA TYR A 147 0.60 7.35 7.31
C TYR A 147 1.88 6.65 7.78
N TYR A 148 1.75 5.84 8.82
CA TYR A 148 2.88 5.18 9.47
C TYR A 148 2.57 3.72 9.69
N THR A 149 3.57 2.85 9.51
CA THR A 149 3.44 1.43 9.82
C THR A 149 4.57 0.91 10.69
N LEU A 150 4.23 -0.07 11.53
CA LEU A 150 5.17 -0.98 12.16
C LEU A 150 4.70 -2.40 11.87
N ALA A 151 5.56 -3.20 11.24
CA ALA A 151 5.23 -4.58 10.89
C ALA A 151 6.29 -5.57 11.36
N TYR A 152 5.86 -6.80 11.55
CA TYR A 152 6.73 -7.95 11.81
C TYR A 152 6.23 -9.19 11.06
N GLY A 153 7.13 -9.84 10.31
CA GLY A 153 6.87 -11.09 9.61
C GLY A 153 7.73 -12.24 10.14
N TYR A 154 7.12 -13.41 10.29
CA TYR A 154 7.82 -14.65 10.62
C TYR A 154 7.17 -15.85 9.95
N GLU A 155 7.94 -16.54 9.11
CA GLU A 155 7.47 -17.65 8.27
C GLU A 155 6.21 -17.26 7.48
N ALA A 156 5.08 -17.94 7.69
CA ALA A 156 3.83 -17.69 6.99
C ALA A 156 2.96 -16.60 7.63
N PHE A 157 3.38 -16.02 8.76
CA PHE A 157 2.56 -15.09 9.54
C PHE A 157 3.15 -13.69 9.54
N SER A 158 2.28 -12.68 9.56
CA SER A 158 2.69 -11.30 9.80
C SER A 158 1.66 -10.53 10.62
N ILE A 159 2.15 -9.51 11.31
CA ILE A 159 1.36 -8.47 11.96
C ILE A 159 1.79 -7.11 11.43
N LEU A 160 0.84 -6.21 11.22
CA LEU A 160 1.07 -4.81 10.91
C LEU A 160 0.19 -3.96 11.80
N VAL A 161 0.75 -2.88 12.34
CA VAL A 161 0.01 -1.77 12.93
C VAL A 161 0.19 -0.58 12.01
N GLY A 162 -0.91 -0.02 11.51
CA GLY A 162 -0.92 1.17 10.67
C GLY A 162 -1.64 2.30 11.38
N LYS A 163 -1.13 3.53 11.27
CA LYS A 163 -1.75 4.74 11.81
C LYS A 163 -1.84 5.80 10.72
N HIS A 164 -3.05 6.28 10.46
CA HIS A 164 -3.31 7.53 9.76
C HIS A 164 -3.12 8.69 10.73
N ASP A 165 -2.27 9.64 10.37
CA ASP A 165 -2.06 10.90 11.08
C ASP A 165 -2.55 12.01 10.16
N ASN A 166 -3.83 12.35 10.34
CA ASN A 166 -4.49 13.27 9.45
C ASN A 166 -4.39 14.69 10.04
N ILE A 167 -4.06 15.68 9.22
CA ILE A 167 -4.11 17.08 9.66
C ILE A 167 -5.53 17.61 9.44
N GLY A 168 -6.18 18.01 10.54
CA GLY A 168 -7.49 18.66 10.49
C GLY A 168 -7.50 19.90 9.62
N GLY A 169 -8.64 20.19 9.00
CA GLY A 169 -8.81 21.29 8.05
C GLY A 169 -10.13 22.03 8.27
N PRO A 170 -10.25 23.27 7.76
CA PRO A 170 -11.52 23.99 7.78
C PRO A 170 -12.56 23.32 6.87
N ASP A 171 -13.82 23.25 7.31
CA ASP A 171 -14.97 22.90 6.46
C ASP A 171 -15.28 24.02 5.44
N ASP A 172 -16.28 23.80 4.58
CA ASP A 172 -16.76 24.77 3.58
C ASP A 172 -17.17 26.14 4.17
N ASN A 173 -17.40 26.21 5.48
CA ASN A 173 -17.76 27.43 6.21
C ASN A 173 -16.56 28.07 6.92
N GLY A 174 -15.35 27.52 6.74
CA GLY A 174 -14.12 27.98 7.38
C GLY A 174 -13.95 27.52 8.84
N ILE A 175 -14.73 26.55 9.31
CA ILE A 175 -14.66 26.02 10.67
C ILE A 175 -13.66 24.87 10.71
N TYR A 176 -12.61 25.00 11.52
CA TYR A 176 -11.60 23.96 11.69
C TYR A 176 -12.20 22.67 12.28
N GLN A 177 -12.13 21.59 11.51
CA GLN A 177 -12.48 20.24 11.93
C GLN A 177 -11.20 19.50 12.34
N PRO A 178 -11.15 18.90 13.54
CA PRO A 178 -10.08 17.97 13.87
C PRO A 178 -10.15 16.81 12.86
N ALA A 179 -9.01 16.33 12.39
CA ALA A 179 -9.03 15.11 11.61
C ALA A 179 -9.15 13.90 12.53
N GLU A 180 -9.74 12.84 11.99
CA GLU A 180 -9.84 11.56 12.68
C GLU A 180 -8.60 10.74 12.35
N ASP A 181 -7.73 10.59 13.34
CA ASP A 181 -6.65 9.60 13.29
C ASP A 181 -7.28 8.21 13.42
N VAL A 182 -6.86 7.30 12.56
CA VAL A 182 -7.31 5.90 12.58
C VAL A 182 -6.10 4.99 12.67
N THR A 183 -6.12 4.11 13.65
CA THR A 183 -5.17 3.02 13.85
C THR A 183 -5.84 1.72 13.49
N HIS A 184 -5.16 0.90 12.68
CA HIS A 184 -5.59 -0.45 12.39
C HIS A 184 -4.51 -1.48 12.70
N VAL A 185 -4.96 -2.70 12.96
CA VAL A 185 -4.10 -3.87 13.14
C VAL A 185 -4.50 -4.93 12.13
N ASP A 186 -3.50 -5.40 11.38
CA ASP A 186 -3.65 -6.46 10.40
C ASP A 186 -2.90 -7.71 10.88
N LEU A 187 -3.58 -8.85 10.82
CA LEU A 187 -3.00 -10.17 11.05
C LEU A 187 -3.13 -10.99 9.77
N SER A 188 -2.00 -11.41 9.20
CA SER A 188 -1.98 -12.13 7.94
C SER A 188 -1.39 -13.53 8.04
N TYR A 189 -1.89 -14.42 7.20
CA TYR A 189 -1.38 -15.76 6.97
C TYR A 189 -1.24 -16.02 5.47
N ALA A 190 -0.02 -16.33 5.03
CA ALA A 190 0.27 -16.78 3.67
C ALA A 190 0.18 -18.32 3.61
N TYR A 191 -0.79 -18.85 2.87
CA TYR A 191 -0.87 -20.30 2.63
C TYR A 191 0.26 -20.76 1.71
N ASN A 192 0.61 -19.94 0.72
CA ASN A 192 1.76 -20.08 -0.16
C ASN A 192 2.13 -18.70 -0.73
N ASP A 193 3.05 -18.67 -1.70
CA ASP A 193 3.54 -17.45 -2.34
C ASP A 193 2.45 -16.66 -3.10
N ASN A 194 1.32 -17.28 -3.42
CA ASN A 194 0.25 -16.70 -4.22
C ASN A 194 -1.03 -16.39 -3.43
N LEU A 195 -1.35 -17.18 -2.40
CA LEU A 195 -2.62 -17.11 -1.66
C LEU A 195 -2.39 -16.70 -0.20
N SER A 196 -3.06 -15.63 0.22
CA SER A 196 -3.02 -15.14 1.60
C SER A 196 -4.39 -14.77 2.14
N PHE A 197 -4.47 -14.71 3.46
CA PHE A 197 -5.62 -14.27 4.24
C PHE A 197 -5.17 -13.20 5.22
N THR A 198 -5.94 -12.12 5.34
CA THR A 198 -5.69 -11.07 6.33
C THR A 198 -6.98 -10.73 7.06
N VAL A 199 -6.88 -10.60 8.38
CA VAL A 199 -7.89 -9.96 9.21
C VAL A 199 -7.39 -8.57 9.56
N SER A 200 -8.19 -7.55 9.27
CA SER A 200 -7.88 -6.14 9.55
C SER A 200 -8.95 -5.56 10.47
N GLN A 201 -8.53 -4.81 11.48
CA GLN A 201 -9.43 -4.18 12.43
C GLN A 201 -8.95 -2.78 12.77
N GLN A 202 -9.84 -1.79 12.68
CA GLN A 202 -9.63 -0.46 13.26
C GLN A 202 -9.83 -0.56 14.78
N VAL A 203 -8.89 -0.02 15.56
CA VAL A 203 -8.81 -0.29 17.02
C VAL A 203 -9.09 0.94 17.89
N ASP A 204 -9.15 2.12 17.29
CA ASP A 204 -9.41 3.41 17.94
C ASP A 204 -10.62 4.15 17.36
N ASN A 205 -11.30 3.56 16.37
CA ASN A 205 -12.53 4.08 15.79
C ASN A 205 -13.75 3.44 16.50
N GLU A 206 -14.66 4.27 17.02
CA GLU A 206 -15.89 3.79 17.70
C GLU A 206 -17.04 3.48 16.72
N ASP A 207 -16.91 3.84 15.43
CA ASP A 207 -17.99 3.71 14.44
C ASP A 207 -17.91 2.46 13.55
N ASP A 208 -16.75 1.82 13.42
CA ASP A 208 -16.52 0.60 12.62
C ASP A 208 -15.69 -0.41 13.43
N ASP A 209 -16.38 -1.23 14.24
CA ASP A 209 -15.77 -2.21 15.14
C ASP A 209 -15.69 -3.64 14.56
N ASP A 210 -16.22 -3.85 13.36
CA ASP A 210 -16.28 -5.16 12.71
C ASP A 210 -14.95 -5.47 11.97
N PRO A 211 -14.32 -6.64 12.23
CA PRO A 211 -13.11 -7.03 11.55
C PRO A 211 -13.37 -7.35 10.07
N LYS A 212 -12.53 -6.80 9.20
CA LYS A 212 -12.52 -7.05 7.75
C LYS A 212 -11.66 -8.28 7.46
N VAL A 213 -12.17 -9.20 6.64
CA VAL A 213 -11.44 -10.40 6.22
C VAL A 213 -11.22 -10.38 4.72
N VAL A 214 -9.95 -10.27 4.32
CA VAL A 214 -9.54 -10.32 2.92
C VAL A 214 -8.85 -11.65 2.62
N VAL A 215 -9.23 -12.25 1.49
CA VAL A 215 -8.50 -13.32 0.80
C VAL A 215 -7.96 -12.73 -0.49
N SER A 216 -6.67 -12.94 -0.74
CA SER A 216 -5.99 -12.42 -1.93
C SER A 216 -5.25 -13.53 -2.65
N TYR A 217 -5.32 -13.51 -3.98
CA TYR A 217 -4.57 -14.39 -4.87
C TYR A 217 -3.81 -13.56 -5.91
N SER A 218 -2.49 -13.69 -5.94
CA SER A 218 -1.62 -13.06 -6.95
C SER A 218 -0.99 -14.11 -7.86
N LEU A 219 -0.99 -13.84 -9.18
CA LEU A 219 -0.41 -14.69 -10.21
C LEU A 219 0.72 -13.93 -10.92
N PRO A 220 1.99 -14.26 -10.65
CA PRO A 220 3.12 -13.82 -11.45
C PRO A 220 3.01 -14.31 -12.89
N ILE A 221 3.40 -13.47 -13.85
CA ILE A 221 3.40 -13.79 -15.27
C ILE A 221 4.85 -13.94 -15.72
N ASP A 222 5.21 -15.16 -16.11
CA ASP A 222 6.50 -15.46 -16.71
C ASP A 222 6.54 -15.01 -18.18
N MET A 223 7.72 -14.56 -18.64
CA MET A 223 8.01 -14.29 -20.06
C MET A 223 8.46 -15.53 -20.83
#